data_AF-A0A8R1HRI0-F1
#
_entry.id   AF-A0A8R1HRI0-F1
#
_cell.length_a   1.000
_cell.length_b   1.000
_cell.length_c   1.000
_cell.angle_alpha   90.00
_cell.angle_beta   90.00
_cell.angle_gamma   90.00
#
_symmetry.space_group_name_H-M   'P 1'
#
loop_
_entity.id
_entity.type
_entity.pdbx_description
1 polymer ?
#
loop_
_entity_poly.entity_id
_entity_poly.type
_entity_poly.pdbx_seq_one_letter_code
_entity_poly.pdbx_strand_id
1 'polypeptide(L)'
;MARSAPSSPMSRYSPTGTGVSVKEGIQLESNCPIVSQCFQSATYSLSTNPNQVRTVADHAKYLLQLLDKIIEGDVDAEYLREIGANHVSLKHENGFSNTEWDRFQEIMVEVILKQDGVKQSKETSRAWRLLICSFIELIRDGFDAQVRQFRRKHSFNAHVQYFENIEKRVGVCPNRKISLNVDPRNQNNGNRKYSHY
;
A
#
# COMPACT_ATOMS: atom_id res chain seq x y z
N MET A 1 -30.72 11.61 -42.10
CA MET A 1 -30.20 10.24 -41.87
C MET A 1 -28.93 10.36 -41.03
N ALA A 2 -29.04 10.29 -39.69
CA ALA A 2 -27.89 10.29 -38.80
C ALA A 2 -27.59 8.85 -38.38
N ARG A 3 -26.40 8.36 -38.73
CA ARG A 3 -25.91 7.03 -38.33
C ARG A 3 -25.42 7.10 -36.88
N SER A 4 -26.10 6.38 -35.99
CA SER A 4 -25.65 6.11 -34.63
C SER A 4 -24.36 5.29 -34.63
N ALA A 5 -23.36 5.73 -33.87
CA ALA A 5 -22.10 5.02 -33.66
C ALA A 5 -22.35 3.66 -32.96
N PRO A 6 -21.56 2.61 -33.26
CA PRO A 6 -21.68 1.33 -32.59
C PRO A 6 -21.15 1.42 -31.15
N SER A 7 -22.02 1.16 -30.17
CA SER A 7 -21.63 0.92 -28.78
C SER A 7 -20.60 -0.21 -28.69
N SER A 8 -19.54 0.00 -27.91
CA SER A 8 -18.47 -0.98 -27.67
C SER A 8 -19.02 -2.36 -27.30
N PRO A 9 -18.43 -3.47 -27.81
CA PRO A 9 -18.91 -4.84 -27.57
C PRO A 9 -18.99 -5.22 -26.08
N MET A 10 -18.24 -4.53 -25.22
CA MET A 10 -18.08 -4.83 -23.80
C MET A 10 -19.25 -4.34 -22.92
N SER A 11 -19.95 -3.29 -23.35
CA SER A 11 -21.12 -2.75 -22.64
C SER A 11 -22.30 -3.74 -22.57
N ARG A 12 -22.38 -4.66 -23.55
CA ARG A 12 -23.40 -5.73 -23.59
C ARG A 12 -23.20 -6.85 -22.55
N TYR A 13 -22.10 -6.83 -21.81
CA TYR A 13 -21.78 -7.83 -20.80
C TYR A 13 -21.65 -7.23 -19.40
N SER A 14 -22.07 -5.97 -19.19
CA SER A 14 -22.12 -5.38 -17.84
C SER A 14 -23.14 -6.17 -17.00
N PRO A 15 -22.75 -6.69 -15.82
CA PRO A 15 -23.61 -7.49 -14.95
C PRO A 15 -24.55 -6.58 -14.14
N THR A 16 -25.42 -5.82 -14.83
CA THR A 16 -26.50 -5.07 -14.18
C THR A 16 -27.65 -6.04 -13.87
N GLY A 17 -27.57 -6.70 -12.71
CA GLY A 17 -28.59 -7.67 -12.29
C GLY A 17 -28.54 -8.01 -10.81
N THR A 18 -28.77 -7.01 -9.95
CA THR A 18 -29.45 -7.03 -8.63
C THR A 18 -29.38 -8.25 -7.66
N GLY A 19 -28.48 -9.22 -7.82
CA GLY A 19 -28.36 -10.39 -6.94
C GLY A 19 -26.93 -10.73 -6.50
N VAL A 20 -25.97 -9.93 -6.95
CA VAL A 20 -24.51 -10.17 -6.85
C VAL A 20 -23.96 -9.80 -5.45
N SER A 21 -24.58 -8.85 -4.76
CA SER A 21 -23.92 -8.06 -3.69
C SER A 21 -23.79 -8.69 -2.30
N VAL A 22 -24.38 -9.86 -2.00
CA VAL A 22 -24.39 -10.41 -0.61
C VAL A 22 -23.60 -11.72 -0.48
N LYS A 23 -23.61 -12.57 -1.50
CA LYS A 23 -22.88 -13.85 -1.45
C LYS A 23 -21.37 -13.67 -1.60
N GLU A 24 -20.95 -12.65 -2.33
CA GLU A 24 -19.53 -12.39 -2.66
C GLU A 24 -18.72 -11.89 -1.47
N GLY A 25 -19.33 -11.08 -0.60
CA GLY A 25 -18.65 -10.63 0.61
C GLY A 25 -18.38 -11.75 1.61
N ILE A 26 -19.33 -12.68 1.72
CA ILE A 26 -19.23 -13.85 2.60
C ILE A 26 -18.09 -14.79 2.14
N GLN A 27 -17.86 -14.90 0.82
CA GLN A 27 -16.82 -15.79 0.28
C GLN A 27 -15.41 -15.21 0.42
N LEU A 28 -15.24 -13.89 0.40
CA LEU A 28 -13.95 -13.24 0.64
C LEU A 28 -13.54 -13.29 2.12
N GLU A 29 -14.49 -13.02 3.03
CA GLU A 29 -14.27 -13.11 4.49
C GLU A 29 -13.95 -14.54 4.95
N SER A 30 -14.65 -15.54 4.40
CA SER A 30 -14.42 -16.95 4.73
C SER A 30 -13.07 -17.46 4.24
N ASN A 31 -12.47 -16.81 3.24
CA ASN A 31 -11.24 -17.27 2.60
C ASN A 31 -10.00 -16.60 3.20
N CYS A 32 -10.05 -15.32 3.57
CA CYS A 32 -8.87 -14.61 4.07
C CYS A 32 -9.11 -13.97 5.45
N PRO A 33 -8.53 -14.51 6.54
CA PRO A 33 -8.69 -13.96 7.89
C PRO A 33 -8.24 -12.51 8.02
N ILE A 34 -7.16 -12.13 7.31
CA ILE A 34 -6.62 -10.77 7.32
C ILE A 34 -7.63 -9.79 6.70
N VAL A 35 -8.27 -10.18 5.59
CA VAL A 35 -9.30 -9.34 4.95
C VAL A 35 -10.50 -9.17 5.88
N SER A 36 -10.97 -10.25 6.51
CA SER A 36 -12.05 -10.15 7.51
C SER A 36 -11.68 -9.20 8.66
N GLN A 37 -10.43 -9.28 9.14
CA GLN A 37 -9.92 -8.40 10.19
C GLN A 37 -9.89 -6.93 9.76
N CYS A 38 -9.49 -6.61 8.52
CA CYS A 38 -9.49 -5.24 8.01
C CYS A 38 -10.89 -4.59 8.10
N PHE A 39 -11.94 -5.32 7.70
CA PHE A 39 -13.32 -4.79 7.73
C PHE A 39 -13.90 -4.73 9.15
N GLN A 40 -13.52 -5.66 10.03
CA GLN A 40 -13.86 -5.58 11.45
C GLN A 40 -13.22 -4.34 12.10
N SER A 41 -11.92 -4.11 11.87
CA SER A 41 -11.20 -2.92 12.36
C SER A 41 -11.80 -1.61 11.83
N ALA A 42 -12.20 -1.58 10.55
CA ALA A 42 -12.87 -0.42 9.95
C ALA A 42 -14.24 -0.13 10.58
N THR A 43 -14.98 -1.16 11.00
CA THR A 43 -16.31 -1.03 11.63
C THR A 43 -16.25 -0.31 12.98
N TYR A 44 -15.15 -0.45 13.73
CA TYR A 44 -14.94 0.20 15.02
C TYR A 44 -14.29 1.59 14.92
N SER A 45 -13.91 2.02 13.72
CA SER A 45 -13.33 3.36 13.49
C SER A 45 -14.44 4.42 13.44
N LEU A 46 -14.45 5.32 14.42
CA LEU A 46 -15.37 6.47 14.51
C LEU A 46 -14.96 7.58 13.55
N SER A 47 -14.99 7.31 12.25
CA SER A 47 -14.74 8.29 11.21
C SER A 47 -16.06 8.88 10.70
N THR A 48 -16.13 10.21 10.61
CA THR A 48 -17.30 10.96 10.13
C THR A 48 -17.36 11.08 8.60
N ASN A 49 -16.50 10.36 7.88
CA ASN A 49 -16.37 10.50 6.43
C ASN A 49 -17.47 9.69 5.71
N PRO A 50 -18.42 10.33 5.01
CA PRO A 50 -19.59 9.64 4.45
C PRO A 50 -19.26 8.73 3.25
N ASN A 51 -18.06 8.87 2.67
CA ASN A 51 -17.60 8.10 1.51
C ASN A 51 -16.74 6.88 1.88
N GLN A 52 -16.73 6.49 3.16
CA GLN A 52 -15.86 5.42 3.63
C GLN A 52 -16.50 4.06 3.39
N VAL A 53 -15.78 3.20 2.67
CA VAL A 53 -16.09 1.78 2.56
C VAL A 53 -15.92 1.17 3.96
N ARG A 54 -17.02 0.76 4.59
CA ARG A 54 -17.02 0.26 5.99
C ARG A 54 -17.25 -1.24 6.08
N THR A 55 -18.00 -1.79 5.14
CA THR A 55 -18.33 -3.22 5.11
C THR A 55 -17.83 -3.88 3.82
N VAL A 56 -17.77 -5.20 3.82
CA VAL A 56 -17.43 -5.96 2.60
C VAL A 56 -18.49 -5.75 1.51
N ALA A 57 -19.76 -5.57 1.87
CA ALA A 57 -20.82 -5.24 0.92
C ALA A 57 -20.58 -3.88 0.25
N ASP A 58 -20.15 -2.86 1.01
CA ASP A 58 -19.79 -1.56 0.45
C ASP A 58 -18.60 -1.67 -0.50
N HIS A 59 -17.60 -2.49 -0.14
CA HIS A 59 -16.42 -2.71 -0.96
C HIS A 59 -16.76 -3.44 -2.27
N ALA A 60 -17.62 -4.45 -2.21
CA ALA A 60 -18.11 -5.16 -3.39
C ALA A 60 -18.89 -4.21 -4.32
N LYS A 61 -19.75 -3.35 -3.75
CA LYS A 61 -20.48 -2.34 -4.54
C LYS A 61 -19.54 -1.34 -5.21
N TYR A 62 -18.54 -0.84 -4.47
CA TYR A 62 -17.52 0.05 -5.04
C TYR A 62 -16.73 -0.63 -6.16
N LEU A 63 -16.33 -1.88 -5.98
CA LEU A 63 -15.60 -2.65 -6.99
C LEU A 63 -16.41 -2.82 -8.29
N LEU A 64 -17.71 -3.11 -8.19
CA LEU A 64 -18.59 -3.19 -9.36
C LEU A 64 -18.67 -1.84 -10.10
N GLN A 65 -18.84 -0.74 -9.35
CA GLN A 65 -18.83 0.61 -9.94
C GLN A 65 -17.48 0.96 -10.57
N LEU A 66 -16.37 0.50 -9.97
CA LEU A 66 -15.04 0.69 -10.52
C LEU A 66 -14.87 -0.08 -11.83
N LEU A 67 -15.34 -1.34 -11.89
CA LEU A 67 -15.32 -2.13 -13.12
C LEU A 67 -16.10 -1.47 -14.25
N ASP A 68 -17.31 -0.96 -13.97
CA ASP A 68 -18.10 -0.25 -14.98
C ASP A 68 -17.31 0.94 -15.55
N LYS A 69 -16.73 1.78 -14.67
CA LYS A 69 -15.92 2.93 -15.11
C LYS A 69 -14.66 2.52 -15.87
N ILE A 70 -13.99 1.43 -15.47
CA ILE A 70 -12.83 0.89 -16.20
C ILE A 70 -13.24 0.46 -17.61
N ILE A 71 -14.38 -0.22 -17.75
CA ILE A 71 -14.90 -0.70 -19.04
C ILE A 71 -15.30 0.48 -19.94
N GLU A 72 -15.84 1.54 -19.34
CA GLU A 72 -16.20 2.79 -20.03
C GLU A 72 -14.96 3.61 -20.42
N GLY A 73 -13.81 3.35 -19.81
CA GLY A 73 -12.57 4.09 -20.03
C GLY A 73 -12.47 5.40 -19.24
N ASP A 74 -13.32 5.56 -18.23
CA ASP A 74 -13.43 6.75 -17.37
C ASP A 74 -12.43 6.75 -16.21
N VAL A 75 -11.55 5.76 -16.16
CA VAL A 75 -10.54 5.59 -15.12
C VAL A 75 -9.17 5.53 -15.75
N ASP A 76 -8.30 6.43 -15.33
CA ASP A 76 -6.89 6.38 -15.70
C ASP A 76 -6.07 5.49 -14.76
N ALA A 77 -4.85 5.20 -15.17
CA ALA A 77 -3.93 4.37 -14.40
C ALA A 77 -3.49 5.01 -13.07
N GLU A 78 -3.57 6.35 -12.96
CA GLU A 78 -3.12 7.07 -11.77
C GLU A 78 -4.15 6.95 -10.64
N TYR A 79 -5.44 7.04 -10.98
CA TYR A 79 -6.53 6.76 -10.07
C TYR A 79 -6.48 5.32 -9.52
N LEU A 80 -6.18 4.32 -10.37
CA LEU A 80 -6.00 2.93 -9.90
C LEU A 80 -4.82 2.80 -8.93
N ARG A 81 -3.70 3.47 -9.19
CA ARG A 81 -2.56 3.50 -8.26
C ARG A 81 -2.92 4.19 -6.95
N GLU A 82 -3.73 5.26 -6.98
CA GLU A 82 -4.19 5.95 -5.78
C GLU A 82 -5.03 5.03 -4.89
N ILE A 83 -5.94 4.23 -5.47
CA ILE A 83 -6.68 3.20 -4.72
C ILE A 83 -5.70 2.28 -3.99
N GLY A 84 -4.67 1.80 -4.68
CA GLY A 84 -3.63 0.95 -4.07
C GLY A 84 -2.87 1.62 -2.93
N ALA A 85 -2.49 2.89 -3.11
CA ALA A 85 -1.79 3.66 -2.09
C ALA A 85 -2.63 3.83 -0.82
N ASN A 86 -3.95 4.00 -0.95
CA ASN A 86 -4.88 4.10 0.18
C ASN A 86 -4.97 2.80 1.01
N HIS A 87 -4.61 1.64 0.44
CA HIS A 87 -4.61 0.36 1.15
C HIS A 87 -3.33 0.14 2.00
N VAL A 88 -2.35 1.05 1.96
CA VAL A 88 -1.12 0.90 2.76
C VAL A 88 -1.38 0.98 4.26
N SER A 89 -2.40 1.68 4.73
CA SER A 89 -2.78 1.68 6.15
C SER A 89 -3.02 0.26 6.67
N LEU A 90 -3.71 -0.57 5.89
CA LEU A 90 -4.02 -1.97 6.22
C LEU A 90 -2.77 -2.83 6.38
N LYS A 91 -1.67 -2.49 5.68
CA LYS A 91 -0.39 -3.16 5.88
C LYS A 91 0.13 -2.97 7.29
N HIS A 92 0.01 -1.75 7.80
CA HIS A 92 0.52 -1.37 9.12
C HIS A 92 -0.41 -1.86 10.24
N GLU A 93 -1.72 -1.85 10.00
CA GLU A 93 -2.74 -2.18 11.00
C GLU A 93 -3.01 -3.69 11.11
N ASN A 94 -2.99 -4.40 9.98
CA ASN A 94 -3.47 -5.80 9.89
C ASN A 94 -2.48 -6.75 9.20
N GLY A 95 -1.31 -6.25 8.77
CA GLY A 95 -0.32 -7.07 8.07
C GLY A 95 -0.63 -7.34 6.60
N PHE A 96 -1.55 -6.59 5.99
CA PHE A 96 -1.92 -6.72 4.58
C PHE A 96 -0.70 -6.65 3.63
N SER A 97 -0.67 -7.52 2.63
CA SER A 97 0.48 -7.77 1.77
C SER A 97 0.08 -8.13 0.34
N ASN A 98 1.07 -8.43 -0.50
CA ASN A 98 0.83 -8.86 -1.88
C ASN A 98 0.12 -10.23 -1.97
N THR A 99 0.20 -11.05 -0.92
CA THR A 99 -0.52 -12.34 -0.83
C THR A 99 -2.03 -12.12 -0.89
N GLU A 100 -2.54 -11.08 -0.23
CA GLU A 100 -3.96 -10.76 -0.23
C GLU A 100 -4.42 -10.26 -1.61
N TRP A 101 -3.58 -9.51 -2.33
CA TRP A 101 -3.85 -9.10 -3.71
C TRP A 101 -3.91 -10.30 -4.67
N ASP A 102 -2.98 -11.25 -4.54
CA ASP A 102 -2.97 -12.47 -5.37
C ASP A 102 -4.24 -13.30 -5.16
N ARG A 103 -4.63 -13.48 -3.90
CA ARG A 103 -5.85 -14.22 -3.56
C ARG A 103 -7.11 -13.52 -4.04
N PHE A 104 -7.17 -12.20 -3.90
CA PHE A 104 -8.29 -11.41 -4.42
C PHE A 104 -8.43 -11.54 -5.93
N GLN A 105 -7.32 -11.44 -6.68
CA GLN A 105 -7.30 -11.63 -8.13
C GLN A 105 -7.80 -13.02 -8.53
N GLU A 106 -7.31 -14.07 -7.86
CA GLU A 106 -7.72 -15.45 -8.13
C GLU A 106 -9.23 -15.63 -7.96
N ILE A 107 -9.78 -15.19 -6.82
CA ILE A 107 -11.22 -15.27 -6.53
C ILE A 107 -12.02 -14.50 -7.58
N MET A 108 -11.58 -13.28 -7.91
CA MET A 108 -12.29 -12.43 -8.86
C MET A 108 -12.33 -13.04 -10.27
N VAL A 109 -11.20 -13.59 -10.73
CA VAL A 109 -11.13 -14.33 -11.99
C VAL A 109 -12.05 -15.55 -11.95
N GLU A 110 -12.04 -16.33 -10.88
CA GLU A 110 -12.90 -17.51 -10.72
C GLU A 110 -14.39 -17.13 -10.83
N VAL A 111 -14.81 -16.08 -10.11
CA VAL A 111 -16.21 -15.64 -10.08
C VAL A 111 -16.67 -15.10 -11.44
N ILE A 112 -15.88 -14.23 -12.07
CA ILE A 112 -16.24 -13.64 -13.37
C ILE A 112 -16.35 -14.71 -14.46
N LEU A 113 -15.47 -15.71 -14.44
CA LEU A 113 -15.48 -16.77 -15.46
C LEU A 113 -16.60 -17.79 -15.28
N LYS A 114 -17.28 -17.82 -14.13
CA LYS A 114 -18.48 -18.65 -13.93
C LYS A 114 -19.74 -18.00 -14.50
N GLN A 115 -19.71 -16.71 -14.82
CA GLN A 115 -20.87 -16.00 -15.37
C GLN A 115 -21.23 -16.53 -16.75
N ASP A 116 -22.53 -16.78 -16.98
CA ASP A 116 -23.02 -17.40 -18.22
C ASP A 116 -22.61 -16.62 -19.47
N GLY A 117 -22.67 -15.29 -19.44
CA GLY A 117 -22.26 -14.45 -20.57
C GLY A 117 -20.75 -14.46 -20.85
N VAL A 118 -19.93 -14.84 -19.87
CA VAL A 118 -18.47 -14.89 -19.99
C VAL A 118 -17.99 -16.27 -20.40
N LYS A 119 -18.52 -17.32 -19.75
CA LYS A 119 -18.07 -18.71 -19.94
C LYS A 119 -18.39 -19.28 -21.32
N GLN A 120 -19.37 -18.71 -22.01
CA GLN A 120 -19.79 -19.14 -23.35
C GLN A 120 -18.79 -18.75 -24.45
N SER A 121 -17.87 -17.81 -24.20
CA SER A 121 -16.89 -17.35 -25.18
C SER A 121 -15.47 -17.41 -24.63
N LYS A 122 -14.59 -18.14 -25.33
CA LYS A 122 -13.16 -18.22 -24.99
C LYS A 122 -12.48 -16.86 -25.09
N GLU A 123 -12.84 -16.06 -26.08
CA GLU A 123 -12.29 -14.71 -26.27
C GLU A 123 -12.74 -13.77 -25.16
N THR A 124 -14.02 -13.81 -24.79
CA THR A 124 -14.57 -13.02 -23.69
C THR A 124 -13.91 -13.42 -22.37
N SER A 125 -13.80 -14.72 -22.10
CA SER A 125 -13.09 -15.24 -20.93
C SER A 125 -11.62 -14.78 -20.88
N ARG A 126 -10.93 -14.78 -22.01
CA ARG A 126 -9.55 -14.28 -22.11
C ARG A 126 -9.48 -12.78 -21.86
N ALA A 127 -10.39 -11.98 -22.43
CA ALA A 127 -10.44 -10.54 -22.24
C ALA A 127 -10.66 -10.17 -20.76
N TRP A 128 -11.58 -10.85 -20.07
CA TRP A 128 -11.80 -10.65 -18.63
C TRP A 128 -10.58 -10.98 -17.79
N ARG A 129 -9.88 -12.10 -18.08
CA ARG A 129 -8.62 -12.43 -17.38
C ARG A 129 -7.59 -11.32 -17.54
N LEU A 130 -7.38 -10.84 -18.76
CA LEU A 130 -6.40 -9.78 -19.03
C LEU A 130 -6.78 -8.47 -18.36
N LEU A 131 -8.06 -8.09 -18.40
CA LEU A 131 -8.56 -6.90 -17.73
C LEU A 131 -8.31 -6.97 -16.22
N ILE A 132 -8.71 -8.08 -15.59
CA ILE A 132 -8.58 -8.28 -14.14
C ILE A 132 -7.11 -8.21 -13.72
N CYS A 133 -6.22 -8.94 -14.42
CA CYS A 133 -4.79 -8.87 -14.14
C CYS A 133 -4.29 -7.43 -14.27
N SER A 134 -4.64 -6.74 -15.35
CA SER A 134 -4.11 -5.41 -15.64
C SER A 134 -4.50 -4.36 -14.59
N PHE A 135 -5.77 -4.26 -14.20
CA PHE A 135 -6.15 -3.22 -13.23
C PHE A 135 -5.67 -3.56 -11.82
N ILE A 136 -5.65 -4.85 -11.43
CA ILE A 136 -5.11 -5.27 -10.13
C ILE A 136 -3.61 -5.02 -10.06
N GLU A 137 -2.86 -5.23 -11.14
CA GLU A 137 -1.43 -4.87 -11.22
C GLU A 137 -1.20 -3.38 -11.01
N LEU A 138 -2.05 -2.51 -11.58
CA LEU A 138 -1.96 -1.06 -11.37
C LEU A 138 -2.24 -0.66 -9.91
N ILE A 139 -3.27 -1.25 -9.30
CA ILE A 139 -3.56 -1.05 -7.87
C ILE A 139 -2.37 -1.52 -7.02
N ARG A 140 -1.83 -2.71 -7.30
CA ARG A 140 -0.68 -3.28 -6.60
C ARG A 140 0.56 -2.40 -6.72
N ASP A 141 0.84 -1.86 -7.91
CA ASP A 141 1.96 -0.95 -8.12
C ASP A 141 1.84 0.31 -7.26
N GLY A 142 0.64 0.90 -7.18
CA GLY A 142 0.36 2.02 -6.29
C GLY A 142 0.61 1.71 -4.80
N PHE A 143 0.15 0.54 -4.36
CA PHE A 143 0.41 0.03 -3.01
C PHE A 143 1.92 -0.12 -2.74
N ASP A 144 2.64 -0.83 -3.61
CA ASP A 144 4.07 -1.08 -3.45
C ASP A 144 4.90 0.22 -3.51
N ALA A 145 4.51 1.15 -4.39
CA ALA A 145 5.13 2.47 -4.48
C ALA A 145 4.98 3.24 -3.16
N GLN A 146 3.79 3.24 -2.58
CA GLN A 146 3.51 3.92 -1.32
C GLN A 146 4.21 3.26 -0.13
N VAL A 147 4.28 1.92 -0.09
CA VAL A 147 5.10 1.18 0.91
C VAL A 147 6.58 1.57 0.80
N ARG A 148 7.14 1.63 -0.42
CA ARG A 148 8.51 2.09 -0.65
C ARG A 148 8.72 3.53 -0.20
N GLN A 149 7.75 4.41 -0.44
CA GLN A 149 7.81 5.81 0.02
C GLN A 149 7.81 5.90 1.55
N PHE A 150 6.93 5.16 2.22
CA PHE A 150 6.85 5.15 3.69
C PHE A 150 8.18 4.68 4.30
N ARG A 151 8.76 3.60 3.77
CA ARG A 151 10.07 3.10 4.21
C ARG A 151 11.18 4.15 4.05
N ARG A 152 11.25 4.83 2.91
CA ARG A 152 12.24 5.90 2.67
C ARG A 152 12.08 7.08 3.63
N LYS A 153 10.85 7.56 3.81
CA LYS A 153 10.55 8.65 4.76
C LYS A 153 10.93 8.27 6.19
N HIS A 154 10.62 7.03 6.60
CA HIS A 154 10.98 6.53 7.92
C HIS A 154 12.51 6.43 8.11
N SER A 155 13.24 5.93 7.11
CA SER A 155 14.71 5.89 7.14
C SER A 155 15.33 7.29 7.20
N PHE A 156 14.80 8.24 6.45
CA PHE A 156 15.25 9.63 6.50
C PHE A 156 15.01 10.25 7.88
N ASN A 157 13.81 10.08 8.45
CA ASN A 157 13.49 10.59 9.79
C ASN A 157 14.40 9.97 10.86
N ALA A 158 14.67 8.65 10.79
CA ALA A 158 15.59 8.00 11.71
C ALA A 158 17.02 8.56 11.62
N HIS A 159 17.47 8.86 10.40
CA HIS A 159 18.77 9.48 10.18
C HIS A 159 18.82 10.91 10.74
N VAL A 160 17.82 11.76 10.44
CA VAL A 160 17.75 13.12 11.00
C VAL A 160 17.76 13.09 12.53
N GLN A 161 16.96 12.21 13.15
CA GLN A 161 16.94 12.04 14.61
C GLN A 161 18.29 11.59 15.17
N TYR A 162 19.02 10.72 14.47
CA TYR A 162 20.38 10.33 14.88
C TYR A 162 21.34 11.52 14.90
N PHE A 163 21.34 12.35 13.87
CA PHE A 163 22.19 13.55 13.80
C PHE A 163 21.82 14.60 14.86
N GLU A 164 20.53 14.90 15.03
CA GLU A 164 20.07 15.80 16.10
C GLU A 164 20.50 15.30 17.49
N ASN A 165 20.45 13.99 17.71
CA ASN A 165 20.88 13.39 18.98
C ASN A 165 22.41 13.44 19.18
N ILE A 166 23.19 13.38 18.09
CA ILE A 166 24.64 13.63 18.16
C ILE A 166 24.91 15.10 18.50
N GLU A 167 24.27 16.04 17.81
CA GLU A 167 24.45 17.48 18.05
C GLU A 167 24.08 17.86 19.49
N LYS A 168 23.00 17.29 20.03
CA LYS A 168 22.64 17.45 21.45
C LYS A 168 23.70 16.90 22.39
N ARG A 169 24.35 15.78 22.06
CA ARG A 169 25.45 15.21 22.88
C ARG A 169 26.74 16.02 22.79
N VAL A 170 27.04 16.59 21.62
CA VAL A 170 28.24 17.41 21.40
C VAL A 170 28.05 18.82 21.96
N GLY A 171 26.83 19.36 21.97
CA GLY A 171 26.45 20.62 22.61
C GLY A 171 26.42 20.57 24.14
N VAL A 172 26.43 19.38 24.74
CA VAL A 172 26.62 19.15 26.18
C VAL A 172 28.08 18.76 26.44
N CYS A 173 29.01 19.57 25.95
CA CYS A 173 30.33 19.63 26.56
C CYS A 173 30.24 20.63 27.73
N PRO A 174 30.10 20.19 29.01
CA PRO A 174 30.38 21.11 30.09
C PRO A 174 31.83 21.53 29.93
N ASN A 175 32.03 22.84 29.82
CA ASN A 175 33.30 23.51 29.68
C ASN A 175 34.30 22.90 30.68
N ARG A 176 35.05 21.87 30.26
CA ARG A 176 36.13 21.29 31.06
C ARG A 176 37.23 22.32 31.01
N LYS A 177 37.18 23.26 31.96
CA LYS A 177 38.34 24.07 32.32
C LYS A 177 39.48 23.09 32.52
N ILE A 178 40.39 23.03 31.56
CA ILE A 178 41.69 22.41 31.73
C ILE A 178 42.40 23.30 32.76
N SER A 179 42.25 22.97 34.04
CA SER A 179 43.13 23.51 35.08
C SER A 179 44.46 22.78 34.94
N LEU A 180 45.40 23.39 34.22
CA LEU A 180 46.81 23.07 34.36
C LEU A 180 47.24 23.48 35.77
N ASN A 181 47.08 22.58 36.74
CA ASN A 181 47.85 22.67 37.97
C ASN A 181 49.27 22.17 37.63
N VAL A 182 50.13 23.12 37.28
CA VAL A 182 51.58 22.92 37.27
C VAL A 182 52.02 22.93 38.72
N ASP A 183 52.32 21.75 39.28
CA ASP A 183 52.95 21.60 40.58
C ASP A 183 54.46 21.91 40.46
N PRO A 184 55.01 22.93 41.14
CA PRO A 184 56.40 23.35 40.96
C PRO A 184 57.39 22.59 41.85
N ARG A 185 57.21 21.28 42.06
CA ARG A 185 58.13 20.47 42.87
C ARG A 185 58.40 19.09 42.32
N ASN A 186 59.03 19.02 41.13
CA ASN A 186 59.91 17.89 40.84
C ASN A 186 61.05 18.30 39.89
N GLN A 187 62.07 18.94 40.46
CA GLN A 187 63.41 18.89 39.89
C GLN A 187 64.02 17.53 40.25
N ASN A 188 64.20 16.63 39.28
CA ASN A 188 65.47 15.93 39.20
C ASN A 188 65.74 15.28 37.83
N ASN A 189 66.82 15.77 37.24
CA ASN A 189 67.77 15.15 36.31
C ASN A 189 67.47 13.75 35.74
N GLY A 190 67.42 13.69 34.40
CA GLY A 190 67.56 12.45 33.62
C GLY A 190 68.12 12.77 32.24
N ASN A 191 69.42 12.59 32.10
CA ASN A 191 70.27 13.03 31.00
C ASN A 191 69.90 12.38 29.65
N ARG A 192 70.08 13.15 28.56
CA ARG A 192 69.99 12.74 27.15
C ARG A 192 70.78 11.45 26.88
N LYS A 193 70.27 10.55 26.03
CA LYS A 193 71.02 9.95 24.90
C LYS A 193 70.09 9.54 23.76
N TYR A 194 70.37 10.09 22.58
CA TYR A 194 69.97 9.58 21.28
C TYR A 194 70.62 8.20 21.03
N SER A 195 69.91 7.29 20.36
CA SER A 195 70.56 6.23 19.59
C SER A 195 69.76 5.96 18.32
N HIS A 196 70.34 6.37 17.19
CA HIS A 196 70.06 5.81 15.87
C HIS A 196 70.64 4.38 15.83
N TYR A 197 69.85 3.43 15.35
CA TYR A 197 70.08 2.55 14.19
C TYR A 197 69.02 1.44 14.21
#